data_AF-A0A528ZSD0-F1
#
_entry.id   AF-A0A528ZSD0-F1
#
_cell.length_a   1.000
_cell.length_b   1.000
_cell.length_c   1.000
_cell.angle_alpha   90.00
_cell.angle_beta   90.00
_cell.angle_gamma   90.00
#
_symmetry.space_group_name_H-M   'P 1'
#
loop_
_entity.id
_entity.type
_entity.pdbx_description
1 polymer ?
#
loop_
_entity_poly.entity_id
_entity_poly.type
_entity_poly.pdbx_seq_one_letter_code
_entity_poly.pdbx_strand_id
1 'polypeptide(L)'
;MINTRTLIGSALAAATSLAATAAYSGPAAKPNYSFEKCYGVVKAGQNDCQTATHSCAGTSTADNQPDSWLYVPAGTCGKIAGGMDKPKA
;
A
#
# COMPACT_ATOMS: atom_id res chain seq x y z
N MET A 1 24.23 19.56 -35.19
CA MET A 1 25.01 18.79 -34.20
C MET A 1 24.33 18.95 -32.86
N ILE A 2 23.67 17.90 -32.37
CA ILE A 2 22.98 17.94 -31.08
C ILE A 2 24.06 18.01 -30.00
N ASN A 3 24.08 19.11 -29.24
CA ASN A 3 25.08 19.35 -28.21
C ASN A 3 24.86 18.38 -27.05
N THR A 4 25.82 17.51 -26.78
CA THR A 4 25.75 16.46 -25.75
C THR A 4 25.43 17.02 -24.36
N ARG A 5 25.84 18.27 -24.09
CA ARG A 5 25.50 18.99 -22.86
C ARG A 5 23.99 19.27 -22.73
N THR A 6 23.32 19.53 -23.84
CA THR A 6 21.88 19.78 -23.87
C THR A 6 21.09 18.49 -23.64
N LEU A 7 21.55 17.36 -24.18
CA LEU A 7 20.94 16.04 -23.95
C LEU A 7 21.01 15.59 -22.47
N ILE A 8 22.12 15.85 -21.79
CA ILE A 8 22.29 15.50 -20.37
C ILE A 8 21.38 16.35 -19.49
N GLY A 9 21.22 17.64 -19.80
CA GLY A 9 20.32 18.54 -19.08
C GLY A 9 18.83 18.16 -19.23
N SER A 10 18.43 17.70 -20.42
CA SER A 10 17.04 17.25 -20.67
C SER A 10 16.70 15.96 -19.94
N ALA A 11 17.63 15.01 -19.84
CA ALA A 11 17.42 13.73 -19.17
C ALA A 11 17.20 13.87 -17.65
N LEU A 12 17.90 14.83 -17.01
CA LEU A 12 17.76 15.07 -15.57
C LEU A 12 16.41 15.75 -15.22
N ALA A 13 15.92 16.62 -16.10
CA ALA A 13 14.61 17.27 -15.94
C ALA A 13 13.43 16.31 -16.21
N ALA A 14 13.60 15.31 -17.08
CA ALA A 14 12.59 14.28 -17.33
C ALA A 14 12.53 13.21 -16.22
N ALA A 15 13.61 12.99 -15.48
CA ALA A 15 13.64 12.03 -14.37
C ALA A 15 12.87 12.53 -13.12
N THR A 16 12.82 13.85 -12.90
CA THR A 16 12.12 14.43 -11.74
C THR A 16 10.61 14.52 -11.93
N SER A 17 10.10 14.52 -13.16
CA SER A 17 8.66 14.53 -13.43
C SER A 17 7.99 13.17 -13.18
N LEU A 18 8.72 12.05 -13.30
CA LEU A 18 8.20 10.72 -12.95
C LEU A 18 8.10 10.51 -11.43
N ALA A 19 9.03 11.08 -10.65
CA ALA A 19 9.02 10.97 -9.18
C ALA A 19 7.82 11.68 -8.53
N ALA A 20 7.23 12.69 -9.18
CA ALA A 20 6.04 13.38 -8.69
C ALA A 20 4.75 12.56 -8.81
N THR A 21 4.76 11.45 -9.56
CA THR A 21 3.60 10.54 -9.71
C THR A 21 3.64 9.35 -8.75
N ALA A 22 4.70 9.20 -7.96
CA ALA A 22 4.66 8.36 -6.78
C ALA A 22 3.71 9.03 -5.78
N ALA A 23 2.43 8.74 -5.95
CA ALA A 23 1.35 9.22 -5.13
C ALA A 23 1.78 9.13 -3.67
N TYR A 24 1.89 10.29 -3.01
CA TYR A 24 1.91 10.36 -1.57
C TYR A 24 0.58 9.74 -1.11
N SER A 25 0.61 8.44 -0.80
CA SER A 25 -0.46 7.74 -0.10
C SER A 25 -0.40 8.21 1.35
N GLY A 26 -0.84 9.45 1.58
CA GLY A 26 -1.22 9.89 2.91
C GLY A 26 -2.27 8.92 3.48
N PRO A 27 -2.51 8.93 4.80
CA PRO A 27 -3.52 8.07 5.40
C PRO A 27 -4.83 8.21 4.62
N ALA A 28 -5.44 7.07 4.25
CA ALA A 28 -6.77 7.11 3.66
C ALA A 28 -7.68 7.99 4.52
N ALA A 29 -8.49 8.83 3.88
CA ALA A 29 -9.41 9.71 4.59
C ALA A 29 -10.24 8.87 5.57
N LYS A 30 -10.29 9.28 6.83
CA LYS A 30 -11.03 8.54 7.86
C LYS A 30 -12.49 8.44 7.40
N PRO A 31 -13.02 7.23 7.19
CA PRO A 31 -14.39 7.07 6.73
C PRO A 31 -15.38 7.53 7.80
N ASN A 32 -16.58 7.87 7.34
CA ASN A 32 -17.73 8.20 8.17
C ASN A 32 -18.42 6.95 8.76
N TYR A 33 -17.84 5.78 8.58
CA TYR A 33 -18.30 4.50 9.12
C TYR A 33 -17.26 3.88 10.05
N SER A 34 -17.72 3.00 10.95
CA SER A 34 -16.82 2.20 11.77
C SER A 34 -16.05 1.21 10.90
N PHE A 35 -14.77 1.05 11.14
CA PHE A 35 -13.87 0.23 10.34
C PHE A 35 -13.04 -0.70 11.23
N GLU A 36 -12.47 -1.74 10.63
CA GLU A 36 -11.60 -2.71 11.30
C GLU A 36 -10.43 -3.11 10.40
N LYS A 37 -9.36 -3.63 11.02
CA LYS A 37 -8.28 -4.29 10.31
C LYS A 37 -8.67 -5.74 10.07
N CYS A 38 -8.60 -6.20 8.83
CA CYS A 38 -8.88 -7.58 8.48
C CYS A 38 -7.60 -8.30 8.01
N TYR A 39 -7.11 -9.21 8.84
CA TYR A 39 -5.92 -10.00 8.62
C TYR A 39 -6.22 -11.32 7.90
N GLY A 40 -5.19 -11.91 7.30
CA GLY A 40 -5.27 -13.26 6.72
C GLY A 40 -5.98 -13.37 5.37
N VAL A 41 -6.41 -12.24 4.79
CA VAL A 41 -7.15 -12.17 3.51
C VAL A 41 -6.50 -11.23 2.49
N VAL A 42 -5.29 -10.75 2.79
CA VAL A 42 -4.51 -9.84 1.94
C VAL A 42 -4.02 -10.57 0.70
N LYS A 43 -4.06 -9.91 -0.47
CA LYS A 43 -3.32 -10.35 -1.67
C LYS A 43 -1.90 -9.80 -1.65
N ALA A 44 -0.93 -10.55 -2.16
CA ALA A 44 0.45 -10.09 -2.31
C ALA A 44 0.50 -8.71 -2.97
N GLY A 45 1.27 -7.80 -2.37
CA GLY A 45 1.41 -6.42 -2.82
C GLY A 45 0.20 -5.53 -2.60
N GLN A 46 -0.80 -5.95 -1.82
CA GLN A 46 -2.04 -5.19 -1.60
C GLN A 46 -2.46 -5.04 -0.14
N ASN A 47 -1.52 -5.11 0.82
CA ASN A 47 -1.80 -4.72 2.20
C ASN A 47 -1.93 -3.20 2.35
N ASP A 48 -2.65 -2.79 3.38
CA ASP A 48 -2.63 -1.41 3.87
C ASP A 48 -1.40 -1.11 4.74
N CYS A 49 -1.10 0.18 4.92
CA CYS A 49 -0.01 0.70 5.77
C CYS A 49 -0.14 0.26 7.23
N GLN A 50 0.90 0.43 8.06
CA GLN A 50 0.87 0.16 9.51
C GLN A 50 0.54 -1.30 9.85
N THR A 51 1.24 -2.25 9.22
CA THR A 51 1.35 -3.62 9.74
C THR A 51 2.37 -3.66 10.87
N ALA A 52 2.51 -4.80 11.55
CA ALA A 52 3.51 -4.94 12.62
C ALA A 52 4.95 -4.95 12.09
N THR A 53 5.14 -5.39 10.84
CA THR A 53 6.46 -5.66 10.22
C THR A 53 6.84 -4.63 9.15
N HIS A 54 5.85 -3.95 8.55
CA HIS A 54 6.06 -3.00 7.48
C HIS A 54 5.12 -1.78 7.61
N SER A 55 5.68 -0.60 7.36
CA SER A 55 4.94 0.65 7.51
C SER A 55 4.14 1.06 6.27
N CYS A 56 4.57 0.60 5.08
CA CYS A 56 4.01 1.04 3.81
C CYS A 56 2.97 0.06 3.26
N ALA A 57 2.00 0.59 2.50
CA ALA A 57 1.06 -0.21 1.74
C ALA A 57 1.78 -0.95 0.60
N GLY A 58 1.23 -2.10 0.21
CA GLY A 58 1.70 -2.89 -0.91
C GLY A 58 3.05 -3.61 -0.73
N THR A 59 3.50 -3.78 0.52
CA THR A 59 4.73 -4.48 0.86
C THR A 59 4.55 -5.96 1.19
N SER A 60 3.32 -6.45 1.27
CA SER A 60 3.04 -7.86 1.53
C SER A 60 3.63 -8.73 0.42
N THR A 61 4.36 -9.77 0.80
CA THR A 61 5.13 -10.60 -0.15
C THR A 61 4.38 -11.84 -0.60
N ALA A 62 3.29 -12.20 0.08
CA ALA A 62 2.51 -13.41 -0.18
C ALA A 62 1.03 -13.18 0.05
N ASP A 63 0.20 -13.99 -0.61
CA ASP A 63 -1.22 -14.04 -0.32
C ASP A 63 -1.45 -14.57 1.10
N ASN A 64 -2.45 -14.01 1.78
CA ASN A 64 -2.86 -14.33 3.14
C ASN A 64 -1.73 -14.18 4.18
N GLN A 65 -0.79 -13.26 3.95
CA GLN A 65 0.30 -13.01 4.88
C GLN A 65 -0.27 -12.65 6.28
N PRO A 66 0.13 -13.37 7.35
CA PRO A 66 -0.58 -13.41 8.63
C PRO A 66 -0.58 -12.10 9.42
N ASP A 67 0.45 -11.28 9.22
CA ASP A 67 0.67 -9.98 9.87
C ASP A 67 0.23 -8.79 9.00
N SER A 68 -0.19 -9.06 7.76
CA SER A 68 -0.71 -8.06 6.83
C SER A 68 -2.23 -7.99 6.93
N TRP A 69 -2.77 -6.79 6.70
CA TRP A 69 -4.20 -6.53 6.82
C TRP A 69 -4.74 -5.62 5.72
N LEU A 70 -6.07 -5.68 5.57
CA LEU A 70 -6.88 -4.77 4.77
C LEU A 70 -7.79 -3.93 5.66
N TYR A 71 -7.94 -2.66 5.30
CA TYR A 71 -8.87 -1.74 5.91
C TYR A 71 -10.28 -1.99 5.36
N VAL A 72 -11.20 -2.42 6.23
CA VAL A 72 -12.56 -2.77 5.80
C VAL A 72 -13.61 -2.16 6.74
N PRO A 73 -14.87 -1.99 6.29
CA PRO A 73 -15.97 -1.63 7.19
C PRO A 73 -16.11 -2.66 8.32
N ALA A 74 -16.44 -2.21 9.52
CA ALA A 74 -16.56 -3.05 10.70
C ALA A 74 -17.58 -4.20 10.48
N GLY A 75 -17.26 -5.39 10.97
CA GLY A 75 -18.04 -6.62 10.79
C GLY A 75 -17.94 -7.25 9.39
N THR A 76 -17.06 -6.73 8.51
CA THR A 76 -16.82 -7.33 7.19
C THR A 76 -15.87 -8.52 7.31
N CYS A 77 -14.86 -8.44 8.17
CA CYS A 77 -13.81 -9.45 8.26
C CYS A 77 -14.37 -10.82 8.65
N GLY A 78 -15.30 -10.86 9.60
CA GLY A 78 -15.98 -12.11 10.02
C GLY A 78 -16.89 -12.73 8.95
N LYS A 79 -17.15 -12.03 7.84
CA LYS A 79 -17.91 -12.55 6.69
C LYS A 79 -17.01 -13.14 5.61
N ILE A 80 -15.70 -12.96 5.71
CA ILE A 80 -14.72 -13.44 4.73
C ILE A 80 -14.10 -14.74 5.27
N ALA A 81 -14.10 -15.78 4.45
CA ALA A 81 -13.44 -17.04 4.81
C ALA A 81 -11.95 -16.79 5.10
N GLY A 82 -11.51 -17.16 6.31
CA GLY A 82 -10.13 -16.94 6.75
C GLY A 82 -9.84 -15.53 7.31
N GLY A 83 -10.82 -14.63 7.33
CA GLY A 83 -10.69 -13.29 7.92
C GLY A 83 -10.51 -13.33 9.44
N MET A 84 -9.55 -12.54 9.94
CA MET A 84 -9.26 -12.40 11.37
C MET A 84 -9.18 -10.92 11.76
N ASP A 85 -9.75 -10.57 12.91
CA ASP A 85 -9.72 -9.22 13.51
C ASP A 85 -8.36 -8.89 14.16
N LYS A 86 -7.48 -9.88 14.28
CA LYS A 86 -6.14 -9.77 14.85
C LYS A 86 -5.11 -10.49 13.96
N PRO A 87 -3.83 -10.09 14.02
CA PRO A 87 -2.76 -10.83 13.34
C PRO A 87 -2.76 -12.29 13.76
N LYS A 88 -2.54 -13.19 12.81
CA LYS A 88 -2.32 -14.60 13.11
C LYS A 88 -0.91 -14.75 13.69
N ALA A 89 -0.81 -15.38 14.86
CA ALA A 89 0.46 -15.71 15.50
C ALA A 89 1.29 -16.68 14.64
#